data_AF-A0A7M2XQK5-F1
#
_entry.id   AF-A0A7M2XQK5-F1
#
_cell.length_a   1.000
_cell.length_b   1.000
_cell.length_c   1.000
_cell.angle_alpha   90.00
_cell.angle_beta   90.00
_cell.angle_gamma   90.00
#
_symmetry.space_group_name_H-M   'P 1'
#
loop_
_entity.id
_entity.type
_entity.pdbx_description
1 polymer ?
#
loop_
_entity_poly.entity_id
_entity_poly.type
_entity_poly.pdbx_seq_one_letter_code
_entity_poly.pdbx_strand_id
1 'polypeptide(L)'
;MTESPRHPFTGRGLGRFQAAADGGQPFDVPTRTVRLLLRDPDEHSPGVDGAWWPRGDNLTAELHDLVSALTPRLGRTERIAFDWNALSVSQRGIDAPDGIDIVGPAPDQPSGLMYVYGSGELRLRLLIIAPTLDADRAYEDMQKAVAPDLGKI
;
A
#
# COMPACT_ATOMS: atom_id res chain seq x y z
N MET A 1 50.70 29.49 12.60
CA MET A 1 50.06 29.21 11.31
C MET A 1 49.57 27.77 11.36
N THR A 2 48.37 27.51 11.87
CA THR A 2 47.05 27.65 11.19
C THR A 2 46.63 26.29 10.57
N GLU A 3 45.72 25.63 11.31
CA GLU A 3 44.56 24.82 10.84
C GLU A 3 44.81 23.53 10.05
N SER A 4 44.01 22.45 10.13
CA SER A 4 43.03 21.89 11.06
C SER A 4 42.83 20.43 10.59
N PRO A 5 42.54 19.47 11.47
CA PRO A 5 42.32 18.07 11.09
C PRO A 5 40.90 17.86 10.55
N ARG A 6 40.74 17.09 9.47
CA ARG A 6 39.41 16.56 9.08
C ARG A 6 39.28 15.13 9.61
N HIS A 7 38.47 15.03 10.66
CA HIS A 7 38.17 13.84 11.43
C HIS A 7 37.50 12.71 10.64
N PRO A 8 37.63 11.47 11.15
CA PRO A 8 36.86 10.30 10.72
C PRO A 8 35.37 10.46 11.09
N PHE A 9 34.46 10.08 10.20
CA PHE A 9 33.05 9.94 10.55
C PHE A 9 32.82 8.62 11.28
N THR A 10 33.07 8.62 12.58
CA THR A 10 32.48 7.67 13.53
C THR A 10 31.11 8.18 13.95
N GLY A 11 30.10 7.33 13.80
CA GLY A 11 28.88 7.32 14.62
C GLY A 11 28.00 8.56 14.61
N ARG A 12 27.02 8.62 13.69
CA ARG A 12 25.74 9.25 14.00
C ARG A 12 24.73 8.13 14.19
N GLY A 13 24.23 8.02 15.42
CA GLY A 13 23.39 6.92 15.87
C GLY A 13 22.31 6.59 14.85
N LEU A 14 22.29 5.33 14.43
CA LEU A 14 21.08 4.68 13.97
C LEU A 14 20.11 4.83 15.13
N GLY A 15 19.25 5.85 15.03
CA GLY A 15 18.08 5.95 15.87
C GLY A 15 17.43 4.59 15.81
N ARG A 16 17.35 3.93 16.96
CA ARG A 16 16.53 2.73 17.13
C ARG A 16 15.13 3.18 16.73
N PHE A 17 14.72 2.88 15.50
CA PHE A 17 13.34 3.06 15.10
C PHE A 17 12.55 2.10 15.97
N GLN A 18 12.02 2.66 17.05
CA GLN A 18 11.08 1.99 17.89
C GLN A 18 9.83 1.91 17.03
N ALA A 19 9.41 0.69 16.66
CA ALA A 19 8.03 0.48 16.25
C ALA A 19 7.16 1.20 17.28
N ALA A 20 6.20 2.02 16.82
CA ALA A 20 5.27 2.67 17.71
C ALA A 20 4.73 1.58 18.65
N ALA A 21 4.89 1.77 19.96
CA ALA A 21 4.55 0.78 20.97
C ALA A 21 3.04 0.40 20.94
N ASP A 22 2.25 1.14 20.16
CA ASP A 22 0.82 1.01 19.97
C ASP A 22 0.43 0.24 18.68
N GLY A 23 1.38 -0.32 17.92
CA GLY A 23 1.08 -1.12 16.73
C GLY A 23 0.67 -0.31 15.48
N GLY A 24 0.74 1.01 15.53
CA GLY A 24 0.51 1.90 14.39
C GLY A 24 1.68 1.96 13.40
N GLN A 25 1.37 2.24 12.13
CA GLN A 25 2.39 2.40 11.09
C GLN A 25 3.17 3.71 11.23
N PRO A 26 4.44 3.76 10.77
CA PRO A 26 5.35 4.88 10.99
C PRO A 26 5.05 6.11 10.09
N PHE A 27 3.84 6.18 9.56
CA PHE A 27 3.40 7.14 8.57
C PHE A 27 2.59 8.23 9.28
N ASP A 28 3.08 9.47 9.19
CA ASP A 28 2.36 10.64 9.69
C ASP A 28 1.11 10.90 8.80
N VAL A 29 0.18 11.73 9.30
CA VAL A 29 -1.14 12.04 8.69
C VAL A 29 -1.14 11.99 7.15
N PRO A 30 -2.09 11.27 6.50
CA PRO A 30 -2.12 11.12 5.04
C PRO A 30 -1.93 12.45 4.32
N THR A 31 -0.91 12.54 3.46
CA THR A 31 -0.59 13.81 2.79
C THR A 31 -1.63 14.15 1.72
N ARG A 32 -2.35 13.13 1.23
CA ARG A 32 -3.43 13.24 0.24
C ARG A 32 -4.54 12.24 0.53
N THR A 33 -5.78 12.61 0.19
CA THR A 33 -6.91 11.68 0.21
C THR A 33 -6.71 10.59 -0.84
N VAL A 34 -6.60 9.35 -0.37
CA VAL A 34 -6.58 8.13 -1.21
C VAL A 34 -7.92 7.97 -1.89
N ARG A 35 -7.91 7.63 -3.18
CA ARG A 35 -9.12 7.26 -3.93
C ARG A 35 -9.38 5.77 -3.73
N LEU A 36 -9.99 5.42 -2.60
CA LEU A 36 -10.19 4.05 -2.15
C LEU A 36 -11.68 3.84 -1.85
N LEU A 37 -12.25 2.76 -2.39
CA LEU A 37 -13.53 2.23 -1.95
C LEU A 37 -13.29 0.85 -1.34
N LEU A 38 -13.77 0.62 -0.12
CA LEU A 38 -13.71 -0.67 0.54
C LEU A 38 -15.11 -1.17 0.80
N ARG A 39 -15.31 -2.48 0.65
CA ARG A 39 -16.51 -3.17 1.11
C ARG A 39 -16.64 -3.07 2.63
N ASP A 40 -17.85 -3.20 3.15
CA ASP A 40 -18.03 -3.34 4.60
C ASP A 40 -17.35 -4.64 5.10
N PRO A 41 -16.58 -4.61 6.21
CA PRO A 41 -15.92 -5.80 6.75
C PRO A 41 -16.89 -6.94 7.11
N ASP A 42 -18.16 -6.65 7.41
CA ASP A 42 -19.17 -7.68 7.73
C ASP A 42 -19.69 -8.42 6.48
N GLU A 43 -19.49 -7.88 5.29
CA GLU A 43 -19.86 -8.52 4.03
C GLU A 43 -18.77 -9.49 3.55
N HIS A 44 -18.97 -10.79 3.80
CA HIS A 44 -18.09 -11.84 3.30
C HIS A 44 -18.28 -12.04 1.78
N SER A 45 -17.33 -11.57 0.97
CA SER A 45 -17.28 -11.87 -0.47
C SER A 45 -16.00 -12.63 -0.83
N PRO A 46 -16.08 -13.72 -1.60
CA PRO A 46 -14.90 -14.49 -2.01
C PRO A 46 -14.06 -13.80 -3.10
N GLY A 47 -14.39 -12.58 -3.54
CA GLY A 47 -13.73 -11.91 -4.66
C GLY A 47 -12.79 -10.77 -4.27
N VAL A 48 -13.34 -9.56 -4.20
CA VAL A 48 -12.62 -8.29 -4.06
C VAL A 48 -13.12 -7.57 -2.82
N ASP A 49 -12.18 -7.10 -2.00
CA ASP A 49 -12.46 -6.43 -0.72
C ASP A 49 -12.50 -4.91 -0.88
N GLY A 50 -11.93 -4.39 -1.97
CA GLY A 50 -11.93 -2.98 -2.30
C GLY A 50 -11.38 -2.66 -3.68
N ALA A 51 -11.49 -1.40 -4.08
CA ALA A 51 -10.85 -0.87 -5.28
C ALA A 51 -10.07 0.40 -4.94
N TRP A 52 -8.86 0.50 -5.50
CA TRP A 52 -7.98 1.64 -5.37
C TRP A 52 -7.70 2.25 -6.75
N TRP A 53 -7.91 3.56 -6.87
CA TRP A 53 -7.61 4.32 -8.08
C TRP A 53 -6.38 5.22 -7.85
N PRO A 54 -5.16 4.73 -8.13
CA PRO A 54 -3.95 5.53 -8.07
C PRO A 54 -4.04 6.76 -8.98
N ARG A 55 -3.27 7.80 -8.66
CA ARG A 55 -3.19 9.02 -9.48
C ARG A 55 -2.14 8.94 -10.57
N GLY A 56 -1.16 8.05 -10.44
CA GLY A 56 -0.15 7.83 -11.45
C GLY A 56 0.35 6.39 -11.50
N ASP A 57 1.25 6.11 -12.45
CA ASP A 57 1.79 4.77 -12.66
C ASP A 57 2.81 4.36 -11.59
N ASN A 58 3.37 5.30 -10.82
CA ASN A 58 4.27 5.01 -9.72
C ASN A 58 3.48 4.67 -8.45
N LEU A 59 3.03 3.42 -8.33
CA LEU A 59 2.18 2.97 -7.23
C LEU A 59 2.89 3.08 -5.87
N THR A 60 4.20 2.83 -5.83
CA THR A 60 5.00 2.91 -4.59
C THR A 60 5.05 4.30 -4.00
N ALA A 61 4.95 5.36 -4.82
CA ALA A 61 4.87 6.73 -4.33
C ALA A 61 3.58 7.04 -3.57
N GLU A 62 2.52 6.26 -3.79
CA GLU A 62 1.21 6.42 -3.15
C GLU A 62 0.93 5.35 -2.09
N LEU A 63 1.85 4.39 -1.90
CA LEU A 63 1.66 3.29 -0.95
C LEU A 63 1.53 3.77 0.49
N HIS A 64 2.27 4.80 0.90
CA HIS A 64 2.17 5.39 2.23
C HIS A 64 0.73 5.76 2.60
N ASP A 65 0.07 6.51 1.71
CA ASP A 65 -1.29 7.00 1.94
C ASP A 65 -2.28 5.83 1.90
N LEU A 66 -2.12 4.90 0.94
CA LEU A 66 -2.95 3.69 0.86
C LEU A 66 -2.85 2.87 2.15
N VAL A 67 -1.63 2.57 2.58
CA VAL A 67 -1.34 1.74 3.74
C VAL A 67 -1.91 2.36 5.01
N SER A 68 -1.76 3.68 5.19
CA SER A 68 -2.36 4.43 6.30
C SER A 68 -3.89 4.34 6.32
N ALA A 69 -4.54 4.32 5.15
CA ALA A 69 -5.99 4.15 5.03
C ALA A 69 -6.46 2.72 5.34
N LEU A 70 -5.59 1.71 5.19
CA LEU A 70 -5.90 0.31 5.46
C LEU A 70 -5.61 -0.09 6.91
N THR A 71 -4.70 0.59 7.61
CA THR A 71 -4.29 0.25 8.99
C THR A 71 -5.47 0.03 9.95
N PRO A 72 -6.54 0.86 9.95
CA PRO A 72 -7.67 0.66 10.87
C PRO A 72 -8.42 -0.66 10.68
N ARG A 73 -8.34 -1.28 9.49
CA ARG A 73 -9.03 -2.53 9.16
C ARG A 73 -8.10 -3.74 9.12
N LEU A 74 -6.88 -3.53 8.64
CA LEU A 74 -5.92 -4.59 8.38
C LEU A 74 -4.88 -4.75 9.52
N GLY A 75 -4.78 -3.75 10.40
CA GLY A 75 -3.67 -3.61 11.33
C GLY A 75 -2.39 -3.22 10.61
N ARG A 76 -1.23 -3.52 11.21
CA ARG A 76 0.07 -3.22 10.61
C ARG A 76 0.24 -4.02 9.32
N THR A 77 0.45 -3.34 8.19
CA THR A 77 0.79 -4.01 6.93
C THR A 77 2.19 -4.61 7.02
N GLU A 78 2.32 -5.87 6.63
CA GLU A 78 3.56 -6.62 6.67
C GLU A 78 4.09 -6.93 5.27
N ARG A 79 3.19 -7.17 4.31
CA ARG A 79 3.55 -7.52 2.93
C ARG A 79 2.52 -7.00 1.93
N ILE A 80 2.99 -6.64 0.73
CA ILE A 80 2.14 -6.33 -0.42
C ILE A 80 2.65 -7.10 -1.64
N ALA A 81 1.77 -7.90 -2.25
CA ALA A 81 2.05 -8.63 -3.48
C ALA A 81 1.30 -8.00 -4.65
N PHE A 82 2.01 -7.67 -5.71
CA PHE A 82 1.44 -7.10 -6.93
C PHE A 82 2.40 -7.23 -8.13
N ASP A 83 1.86 -7.09 -9.33
CA ASP A 83 2.65 -6.98 -10.56
C ASP A 83 3.21 -5.56 -10.71
N TRP A 84 4.29 -5.27 -9.98
CA TRP A 84 4.90 -3.95 -9.93
C TRP A 84 5.61 -3.61 -11.24
N ASN A 85 5.32 -2.42 -11.77
CA ASN A 85 6.07 -1.90 -12.92
C ASN A 85 7.49 -1.45 -12.52
N ALA A 86 8.35 -1.29 -13.54
CA ALA A 86 9.76 -0.93 -13.35
C ALA A 86 9.96 0.40 -12.61
N LEU A 87 9.06 1.38 -12.79
CA LEU A 87 9.12 2.66 -12.07
C LEU A 87 8.92 2.45 -10.57
N SER A 88 7.91 1.64 -10.20
CA SER A 88 7.59 1.35 -8.80
C SER A 88 8.71 0.57 -8.12
N VAL A 89 9.26 -0.44 -8.80
CA VAL A 89 10.41 -1.21 -8.28
C VAL A 89 11.62 -0.32 -8.06
N SER A 90 11.90 0.59 -9.00
CA SER A 90 13.02 1.53 -8.91
C SER A 90 12.88 2.51 -7.75
N GLN A 91 11.69 3.09 -7.57
CA GLN A 91 11.40 3.99 -6.45
C GLN A 91 11.53 3.25 -5.11
N ARG A 92 10.98 2.04 -5.01
CA ARG A 92 11.06 1.24 -3.79
C ARG A 92 12.50 0.94 -3.37
N GLY A 93 13.41 0.77 -4.33
CA GLY A 93 14.83 0.52 -4.05
C GLY A 93 15.58 1.69 -3.42
N ILE A 94 15.04 2.92 -3.48
CA ILE A 94 15.65 4.12 -2.91
C ILE A 94 14.89 4.67 -1.70
N ASP A 95 13.69 4.17 -1.42
CA ASP A 95 12.89 4.57 -0.27
C ASP A 95 13.53 4.07 1.04
N ALA A 96 13.29 4.80 2.13
CA ALA A 96 13.71 4.36 3.45
C ALA A 96 12.93 3.09 3.86
N PRO A 97 13.57 2.13 4.56
CA PRO A 97 12.88 0.94 5.04
C PRO A 97 11.72 1.31 5.98
N ASP A 98 10.51 0.88 5.63
CA ASP A 98 9.28 1.03 6.42
C ASP A 98 8.83 -0.30 7.08
N GLY A 99 9.57 -1.38 6.80
CA GLY A 99 9.27 -2.72 7.29
C GLY A 99 8.11 -3.43 6.60
N ILE A 100 7.72 -2.97 5.40
CA ILE A 100 6.74 -3.62 4.52
C ILE A 100 7.48 -4.38 3.41
N ASP A 101 7.20 -5.67 3.29
CA ASP A 101 7.76 -6.53 2.24
C ASP A 101 6.99 -6.34 0.93
N ILE A 102 7.64 -5.84 -0.12
CA ILE A 102 7.03 -5.66 -1.43
C ILE A 102 7.51 -6.77 -2.35
N VAL A 103 6.59 -7.63 -2.80
CA VAL A 103 6.89 -8.81 -3.60
C VAL A 103 6.11 -8.82 -4.90
N GLY A 104 6.58 -9.60 -5.87
CA GLY A 104 5.84 -9.89 -7.10
C GLY A 104 4.49 -10.59 -6.84
N PRO A 105 3.67 -10.79 -7.88
CA PRO A 105 2.36 -11.40 -7.74
C PRO A 105 2.46 -12.84 -7.21
N ALA A 106 1.49 -13.25 -6.39
CA ALA A 106 1.37 -14.65 -5.98
C ALA A 106 1.01 -15.55 -7.20
N PRO A 107 1.30 -16.86 -7.16
CA PRO A 107 1.11 -17.75 -8.32
C PRO A 107 -0.30 -17.77 -8.92
N ASP A 108 -1.32 -17.51 -8.12
CA ASP A 108 -2.74 -17.51 -8.46
C ASP A 108 -3.37 -16.10 -8.42
N GLN A 109 -2.56 -15.05 -8.29
CA GLN A 109 -3.04 -13.68 -8.16
C GLN A 109 -3.52 -13.15 -9.53
N PRO A 110 -4.81 -12.77 -9.66
CA PRO A 110 -5.32 -12.16 -10.87
C PRO A 110 -4.60 -10.86 -11.21
N SER A 111 -4.39 -10.61 -12.50
CA SER A 111 -3.84 -9.34 -12.98
C SER A 111 -4.71 -8.16 -12.54
N GLY A 112 -4.06 -7.08 -12.10
CA GLY A 112 -4.75 -5.88 -11.61
C GLY A 112 -5.31 -6.00 -10.19
N LEU A 113 -5.22 -7.17 -9.54
CA LEU A 113 -5.59 -7.32 -8.14
C LEU A 113 -4.33 -7.25 -7.28
N MET A 114 -4.30 -6.39 -6.26
CA MET A 114 -3.23 -6.26 -5.28
C MET A 114 -3.61 -6.98 -3.99
N TYR A 115 -2.69 -7.78 -3.44
CA TYR A 115 -2.89 -8.43 -2.14
C TYR A 115 -2.09 -7.70 -1.07
N VAL A 116 -2.79 -7.21 -0.04
CA VAL A 116 -2.22 -6.50 1.11
C VAL A 116 -2.40 -7.39 2.34
N TYR A 117 -1.29 -7.75 2.98
CA TYR A 117 -1.26 -8.64 4.13
C TYR A 117 -1.01 -7.84 5.41
N GLY A 118 -1.88 -8.06 6.39
CA GLY A 118 -1.83 -7.42 7.71
C GLY A 118 -1.27 -8.32 8.78
N SER A 119 -1.49 -7.92 10.03
CA SER A 119 -1.13 -8.74 11.19
C SER A 119 -2.00 -10.01 11.25
N GLY A 120 -1.36 -11.15 11.48
CA GLY A 120 -2.04 -12.45 11.53
C GLY A 120 -2.39 -12.98 10.14
N GLU A 121 -3.62 -13.47 9.97
CA GLU A 121 -4.11 -14.04 8.69
C GLU A 121 -4.96 -13.05 7.88
N LEU A 122 -5.01 -11.78 8.29
CA LEU A 122 -5.80 -10.76 7.59
C LEU A 122 -5.17 -10.40 6.25
N ARG A 123 -5.99 -10.42 5.20
CA ARG A 123 -5.61 -10.06 3.83
C ARG A 123 -6.72 -9.27 3.17
N LEU A 124 -6.34 -8.18 2.48
CA LEU A 124 -7.23 -7.44 1.59
C LEU A 124 -6.80 -7.64 0.14
N ARG A 125 -7.80 -7.78 -0.74
CA ARG A 125 -7.67 -7.90 -2.19
C ARG A 125 -8.24 -6.64 -2.82
N LEU A 126 -7.36 -5.81 -3.35
CA LEU A 126 -7.71 -4.50 -3.88
C LEU A 126 -7.58 -4.49 -5.40
N LEU A 127 -8.67 -4.19 -6.09
CA LEU A 127 -8.63 -3.97 -7.53
C LEU A 127 -7.95 -2.63 -7.83
N ILE A 128 -6.91 -2.65 -8.66
CA ILE A 128 -6.21 -1.46 -9.11
C ILE A 128 -6.87 -0.93 -10.38
N ILE A 129 -7.42 0.28 -10.29
CA ILE A 129 -7.99 0.99 -11.44
C ILE A 129 -6.90 1.79 -12.13
N ALA A 130 -6.79 1.67 -13.46
CA ALA A 130 -5.75 2.37 -14.19
C ALA A 130 -5.82 3.90 -13.96
N PRO A 131 -4.69 4.57 -13.69
CA PRO A 131 -4.67 6.01 -13.40
C PRO A 131 -5.10 6.86 -14.60
N THR A 132 -4.96 6.31 -15.82
CA THR A 132 -5.33 6.95 -17.09
C THR A 132 -6.79 6.79 -17.46
N LEU A 133 -7.57 6.01 -16.70
CA LEU A 133 -8.99 5.82 -16.96
C LEU A 133 -9.75 7.12 -16.69
N ASP A 134 -10.75 7.39 -17.53
CA ASP A 134 -11.68 8.50 -17.32
C ASP A 134 -12.37 8.40 -15.95
N ALA A 135 -12.63 9.54 -15.31
CA ALA A 135 -13.09 9.59 -13.93
C ALA A 135 -14.44 8.90 -13.71
N ASP A 136 -15.39 9.06 -14.64
CA ASP A 136 -16.71 8.46 -14.51
C ASP A 136 -16.59 6.93 -14.62
N ARG A 137 -15.80 6.46 -15.59
CA ARG A 137 -15.53 5.01 -15.77
C ARG A 137 -14.76 4.42 -14.59
N ALA A 138 -13.76 5.13 -14.08
CA ALA A 138 -13.01 4.69 -12.91
C ALA A 138 -13.94 4.54 -11.70
N TYR A 139 -14.81 5.52 -11.47
CA TYR A 139 -15.76 5.46 -10.36
C TYR A 139 -16.81 4.35 -10.53
N GLU A 140 -17.30 4.12 -11.75
CA GLU A 140 -18.16 2.97 -12.06
C GLU A 140 -17.49 1.63 -11.74
N ASP A 141 -16.23 1.46 -12.16
CA ASP A 141 -15.50 0.21 -11.95
C ASP A 141 -15.16 -0.01 -10.46
N MET A 142 -14.83 1.05 -9.73
CA MET A 142 -14.68 0.98 -8.27
C MET A 142 -15.98 0.55 -7.59
N GLN A 143 -17.14 1.08 -8.00
CA GLN A 143 -18.44 0.69 -7.45
C GLN A 143 -18.79 -0.75 -7.77
N LYS A 144 -18.57 -1.20 -9.01
CA LYS A 144 -18.81 -2.60 -9.42
C LYS A 144 -17.95 -3.57 -8.59
N ALA A 145 -16.71 -3.20 -8.27
CA ALA A 145 -15.79 -4.03 -7.51
C ALA A 145 -16.24 -4.27 -6.06
N VAL A 146 -16.85 -3.26 -5.42
CA VAL A 146 -17.31 -3.36 -4.03
C VAL A 146 -18.79 -3.74 -3.91
N ALA A 147 -19.52 -3.82 -5.02
CA ALA A 147 -20.91 -4.23 -5.02
C ALA A 147 -21.06 -5.64 -4.40
N PRO A 148 -22.09 -5.88 -3.57
CA PRO A 148 -22.42 -7.23 -3.15
C PRO A 148 -22.60 -8.13 -4.37
N ASP A 149 -22.09 -9.37 -4.27
CA ASP A 149 -22.42 -10.39 -5.25
C ASP A 149 -23.94 -10.63 -5.11
N LEU A 150 -24.72 -9.91 -5.92
CA LEU A 150 -26.12 -10.21 -6.14
C LEU A 150 -26.12 -11.52 -6.91
N GLY A 151 -25.95 -12.61 -6.16
CA GLY A 151 -26.02 -13.96 -6.64
C GLY A 151 -27.20 -14.07 -7.59
N LYS A 152 -26.93 -14.59 -8.79
CA LYS A 152 -27.95 -14.90 -9.78
C LYS A 152 -29.01 -15.78 -9.08
N ILE A 153 -30.16 -15.17 -8.77
CA ILE A 153 -31.41 -15.83 -8.38
C ILE A 153 -31.99 -16.58 -9.58
#